data_AF-A0A843VXG0-F1
#
_entry.id   AF-A0A843VXG0-F1
#
_cell.length_a   1.000
_cell.length_b   1.000
_cell.length_c   1.000
_cell.angle_alpha   90.00
_cell.angle_beta   90.00
_cell.angle_gamma   90.00
#
_symmetry.space_group_name_H-M   'P 1'
#
loop_
_entity.id
_entity.type
_entity.pdbx_description
1 polymer ?
#
loop_
_entity_poly.entity_id
_entity_poly.type
_entity_poly.pdbx_seq_one_letter_code
_entity_poly.pdbx_strand_id
1 'polypeptide(L)'
;MPESQAVRLLEGRLAEQEVELTRLRTEVRTLREELARAHASRDAGASSSAQSARGDLATRLQEALDRAEARVRELETERADRGVATLQLQMESLRLELVRVEGRLLEAREREREARDRERDADRARADIARDYEILKDRPAIEVPSLGREGHSRRRFFAEDRDWGADHGSTVAYWREGGEQVVRVTDLQDSSAYMEDYQARYAGRLRLDRRVMPESQAIRLLEGRLAEQEVELTRLRAEVRTLRGELLRAQASRDAGASSSAQPAGGDLVVRLQRALDRAEARVRELEEQAREIGAQRQGGDVATLQAQMESLRLEFEARISDLEVERRTMVTAMEELRDDRTLMRGRLLEAREREREAETARTRIAADYEILKDRVLKKRREQQRQAQQVTPARTGSAFASLDDIVSLGDPSVVRGGVPRPEASTASKPPLPDRCREREEEEVSSSRRQRPTEGEQRDE
;
A
#
# COMPACT_ATOMS: atom_id res chain seq x y z
N MET A 1 5.11 12.42 -17.51
CA MET A 1 6.02 11.27 -17.36
C MET A 1 5.66 10.58 -16.06
N PRO A 2 5.50 9.24 -16.03
CA PRO A 2 5.41 8.50 -14.78
C PRO A 2 6.64 8.80 -13.90
N GLU A 3 6.46 9.01 -12.60
CA GLU A 3 7.56 9.29 -11.64
C GLU A 3 8.66 8.22 -11.72
N SER A 4 8.27 6.97 -11.95
CA SER A 4 9.18 5.84 -12.16
C SER A 4 10.07 5.97 -13.41
N GLN A 5 9.62 6.68 -14.45
CA GLN A 5 10.46 6.99 -15.61
C GLN A 5 11.43 8.14 -15.34
N ALA A 6 11.02 9.14 -14.55
CA ALA A 6 11.88 10.26 -14.17
C ALA A 6 13.06 9.79 -13.29
N VAL A 7 12.79 8.92 -12.31
CA VAL A 7 13.83 8.33 -11.45
C VAL A 7 14.82 7.50 -12.28
N ARG A 8 14.34 6.62 -13.17
CA ARG A 8 15.22 5.81 -14.04
C ARG A 8 16.10 6.65 -14.97
N LEU A 9 15.58 7.76 -15.49
CA LEU A 9 16.38 8.68 -16.32
C LEU A 9 17.47 9.39 -15.50
N LEU A 10 17.18 9.75 -14.25
CA LEU A 10 18.17 10.34 -13.35
C LEU A 10 19.24 9.32 -12.92
N GLU A 11 18.84 8.09 -12.60
CA GLU A 11 19.75 6.99 -12.29
C GLU A 11 20.67 6.65 -13.47
N GLY A 12 20.13 6.62 -14.70
CA GLY A 12 20.92 6.43 -15.91
C GLY A 12 21.96 7.53 -16.12
N ARG A 13 21.58 8.79 -15.93
CA ARG A 13 22.51 9.93 -16.02
C ARG A 13 23.55 9.91 -14.91
N LEU A 14 23.18 9.54 -13.69
CA LEU A 14 24.13 9.37 -12.59
C LEU A 14 25.17 8.30 -12.94
N ALA A 15 24.74 7.15 -13.47
CA ALA A 15 25.63 6.08 -13.92
C ALA A 15 26.61 6.54 -15.01
N GLU A 16 26.14 7.27 -16.02
CA GLU A 16 26.99 7.86 -17.07
C GLU A 16 28.05 8.80 -16.47
N GLN A 17 27.67 9.64 -15.50
CA GLN A 17 28.61 10.52 -14.81
C GLN A 17 29.64 9.76 -13.96
N GLU A 18 29.30 8.61 -13.38
CA GLU A 18 30.28 7.81 -12.64
C GLU A 18 31.37 7.26 -13.57
N VAL A 19 30.99 6.85 -14.77
CA VAL A 19 31.92 6.41 -15.82
C VAL A 19 32.81 7.58 -16.27
N GLU A 20 32.24 8.78 -16.46
CA GLU A 20 33.02 9.96 -16.80
C GLU A 20 34.00 10.36 -15.68
N LEU A 21 33.56 10.35 -14.41
CA LEU A 21 34.39 10.64 -13.25
C LEU A 21 35.53 9.64 -13.08
N THR A 22 35.27 8.35 -13.26
CA THR A 22 36.33 7.32 -13.18
C THR A 22 37.36 7.52 -14.27
N ARG A 23 36.93 7.81 -15.51
CA ARG A 23 37.83 8.16 -16.62
C ARG A 23 38.68 9.39 -16.30
N LEU A 24 38.08 10.50 -15.86
CA LEU A 24 38.81 11.73 -15.55
C LEU A 24 39.79 11.55 -14.38
N ARG A 25 39.42 10.77 -13.36
CA ARG A 25 40.34 10.43 -12.25
C ARG A 25 41.55 9.64 -12.73
N THR A 26 41.37 8.72 -13.69
CA THR A 26 42.50 8.02 -14.31
C THR A 26 43.38 8.96 -15.12
N GLU A 27 42.79 9.91 -15.86
CA GLU A 27 43.50 10.93 -16.63
C GLU A 27 44.33 11.87 -15.72
N VAL A 28 43.73 12.38 -14.64
CA VAL A 28 44.42 13.17 -13.60
C VAL A 28 45.61 12.40 -13.02
N ARG A 29 45.43 11.11 -12.74
CA ARG A 29 46.54 10.27 -12.25
C ARG A 29 47.66 10.18 -13.29
N THR A 30 47.35 9.92 -14.55
CA THR A 30 48.37 9.84 -15.62
C THR A 30 49.10 11.17 -15.83
N LEU A 31 48.37 12.30 -15.82
CA LEU A 31 48.96 13.63 -15.96
C LEU A 31 49.90 13.96 -14.80
N ARG A 32 49.56 13.58 -13.57
CA ARG A 32 50.46 13.73 -12.41
C ARG A 32 51.73 12.90 -12.55
N GLU A 33 51.63 11.66 -13.04
CA GLU A 33 52.79 10.81 -13.29
C GLU A 33 53.69 11.38 -14.40
N GLU A 34 53.11 11.89 -15.49
CA GLU A 34 53.84 12.53 -16.59
C GLU A 34 54.51 13.84 -16.16
N LEU A 35 53.80 14.67 -15.40
CA LEU A 35 54.33 15.91 -14.83
C LEU A 35 55.52 15.61 -13.89
N ALA A 36 55.39 14.59 -13.03
CA ALA A 36 56.49 14.16 -12.17
C ALA A 36 57.72 13.70 -12.96
N ARG A 37 57.52 12.94 -14.06
CA ARG A 37 58.61 12.55 -14.97
C ARG A 37 59.23 13.76 -15.67
N ALA A 38 58.43 14.73 -16.09
CA ALA A 38 58.90 15.95 -16.73
C ALA A 38 59.79 16.76 -15.78
N HIS A 39 59.38 16.93 -14.51
CA HIS A 39 60.19 17.57 -13.48
C HIS A 39 61.49 16.80 -13.18
N ALA A 40 61.42 15.48 -12.96
CA ALA A 40 62.60 14.66 -12.73
C ALA A 40 63.60 14.72 -13.90
N SER A 41 63.11 14.81 -15.14
CA SER A 41 63.96 14.97 -16.33
C SER A 41 64.59 16.36 -16.41
N ARG A 42 63.94 17.40 -15.89
CA ARG A 42 64.47 18.78 -15.88
C ARG A 42 65.68 18.90 -14.95
N ASP A 43 65.64 18.20 -13.82
CA ASP A 43 66.69 18.25 -12.80
C ASP A 43 67.96 17.46 -13.19
N ALA A 44 67.86 16.56 -14.17
CA ALA A 44 68.96 15.70 -14.63
C ALA A 44 70.04 16.40 -15.51
N GLY A 45 70.14 17.73 -15.50
CA GLY A 45 71.32 18.46 -16.03
C GLY A 45 71.46 18.53 -17.57
N ALA A 46 70.37 18.66 -18.33
CA ALA A 46 70.42 18.83 -19.79
C ALA A 46 70.81 20.25 -20.24
N SER A 47 71.22 20.40 -21.51
CA SER A 47 71.56 21.69 -22.13
C SER A 47 70.43 22.73 -22.01
N SER A 48 70.76 24.03 -22.01
CA SER A 48 69.79 25.09 -21.71
C SER A 48 68.58 25.13 -22.67
N SER A 49 68.75 24.70 -23.94
CA SER A 49 67.66 24.58 -24.91
C SER A 49 66.69 23.45 -24.57
N ALA A 50 67.20 22.31 -24.09
CA ALA A 50 66.38 21.19 -23.65
C ALA A 50 65.65 21.50 -22.33
N GLN A 51 66.25 22.31 -21.45
CA GLN A 51 65.59 22.79 -20.23
C GLN A 51 64.40 23.71 -20.51
N SER A 52 64.49 24.59 -21.51
CA SER A 52 63.37 25.47 -21.89
C SER A 52 62.19 24.66 -22.43
N ALA A 53 62.44 23.73 -23.37
CA ALA A 53 61.39 22.89 -23.94
C ALA A 53 60.72 21.98 -22.88
N ARG A 54 61.47 21.50 -21.90
CA ARG A 54 60.93 20.74 -20.75
C ARG A 54 60.13 21.62 -19.80
N GLY A 55 60.52 22.88 -19.64
CA GLY A 55 59.76 23.88 -18.89
C GLY A 55 58.39 24.13 -19.50
N ASP A 56 58.34 24.34 -20.83
CA ASP A 56 57.09 24.57 -21.58
C ASP A 56 56.17 23.33 -21.57
N LEU A 57 56.75 22.12 -21.60
CA LEU A 57 55.99 20.88 -21.47
C LEU A 57 55.38 20.76 -20.05
N ALA A 58 56.14 21.07 -19.01
CA ALA A 58 55.66 20.99 -17.63
C ALA A 58 54.53 21.99 -17.36
N THR A 59 54.60 23.22 -17.86
CA THR A 59 53.49 24.19 -17.75
C THR A 59 52.25 23.72 -18.49
N ARG A 60 52.38 23.17 -19.71
CA ARG A 60 51.24 22.61 -20.45
C ARG A 60 50.59 21.41 -19.73
N LEU A 61 51.40 20.53 -19.14
CA LEU A 61 50.91 19.41 -18.35
C LEU A 61 50.21 19.88 -17.07
N GLN A 62 50.73 20.91 -16.40
CA GLN A 62 50.09 21.52 -15.24
C GLN A 62 48.74 22.17 -15.61
N GLU A 63 48.66 22.93 -16.70
CA GLU A 63 47.40 23.52 -17.17
C GLU A 63 46.37 22.46 -17.59
N ALA A 64 46.81 21.33 -18.13
CA ALA A 64 45.94 20.20 -18.44
C ALA A 64 45.43 19.52 -17.15
N LEU A 65 46.32 19.35 -16.16
CA LEU A 65 45.97 18.80 -14.86
C LEU A 65 44.95 19.67 -14.12
N ASP A 66 45.17 20.99 -14.07
CA ASP A 66 44.27 21.93 -13.41
C ASP A 66 42.87 21.94 -14.05
N ARG A 67 42.80 21.85 -15.38
CA ARG A 67 41.53 21.72 -16.12
C ARG A 67 40.81 20.41 -15.82
N ALA A 68 41.55 19.29 -15.80
CA ALA A 68 40.98 17.98 -15.49
C ALA A 68 40.47 17.92 -14.04
N GLU A 69 41.22 18.47 -13.08
CA GLU A 69 40.79 18.55 -11.68
C GLU A 69 39.58 19.46 -11.48
N ALA A 70 39.51 20.60 -12.16
CA ALA A 70 38.34 21.48 -12.13
C ALA A 70 37.09 20.76 -12.65
N ARG A 71 37.21 20.01 -13.76
CA ARG A 71 36.11 19.23 -14.33
C ARG A 71 35.63 18.11 -13.41
N VAL A 72 36.55 17.43 -12.72
CA VAL A 72 36.20 16.42 -11.70
C VAL A 72 35.36 17.05 -10.58
N ARG A 73 35.77 18.21 -10.05
CA ARG A 73 35.03 18.90 -8.98
C ARG A 73 33.63 19.32 -9.43
N GLU A 74 33.51 19.87 -10.65
CA GLU A 74 32.23 20.25 -11.24
C GLU A 74 31.29 19.03 -11.36
N LEU A 75 31.77 17.91 -11.92
CA LEU A 75 30.98 16.69 -12.05
C LEU A 75 30.61 16.06 -10.69
N GLU A 76 31.48 16.15 -9.68
CA GLU A 76 31.17 15.72 -8.31
C GLU A 76 30.04 16.56 -7.70
N THR A 77 30.03 17.87 -7.90
CA THR A 77 28.93 18.74 -7.44
C THR A 77 27.63 18.45 -8.19
N GLU A 78 27.66 18.32 -9.52
CA GLU A 78 26.47 17.96 -10.30
C GLU A 78 25.89 16.60 -9.89
N ARG A 79 26.76 15.63 -9.60
CA ARG A 79 26.36 14.30 -9.13
C ARG A 79 25.67 14.38 -7.77
N ALA A 80 26.21 15.18 -6.84
CA ALA A 80 25.62 15.39 -5.53
C ALA A 80 24.21 16.01 -5.65
N ASP A 81 24.07 17.05 -6.45
CA ASP A 81 22.77 17.74 -6.67
C ASP A 81 21.74 16.80 -7.30
N ARG A 82 22.13 16.00 -8.30
CA ARG A 82 21.26 15.00 -8.93
C ARG A 82 20.90 13.85 -7.99
N GLY A 83 21.83 13.43 -7.13
CA GLY A 83 21.57 12.46 -6.07
C GLY A 83 20.50 12.95 -5.10
N VAL A 84 20.61 14.20 -4.65
CA VAL A 84 19.60 14.84 -3.78
C VAL A 84 18.24 14.92 -4.48
N ALA A 85 18.19 15.33 -5.75
CA ALA A 85 16.94 15.40 -6.52
C ALA A 85 16.28 14.02 -6.68
N THR A 86 17.07 12.96 -6.88
CA THR A 86 16.56 11.59 -7.01
C THR A 86 15.95 11.11 -5.69
N LEU A 87 16.61 11.36 -4.56
CA LEU A 87 16.09 11.03 -3.23
C LEU A 87 14.82 11.81 -2.89
N GLN A 88 14.73 13.08 -3.27
CA GLN A 88 13.52 13.89 -3.07
C GLN A 88 12.31 13.31 -3.82
N LEU A 89 12.49 12.93 -5.10
CA LEU A 89 11.43 12.29 -5.89
C LEU A 89 11.00 10.94 -5.29
N GLN A 90 11.95 10.12 -4.83
CA GLN A 90 11.63 8.86 -4.15
C GLN A 90 10.86 9.09 -2.85
N MET A 91 11.25 10.10 -2.05
CA MET A 91 10.51 10.47 -0.84
C MET A 91 9.08 10.95 -1.13
N GLU A 92 8.88 11.74 -2.19
CA GLU A 92 7.55 12.19 -2.61
C GLU A 92 6.67 11.03 -3.07
N SER A 93 7.22 10.10 -3.86
CA SER A 93 6.54 8.87 -4.26
C SER A 93 6.10 8.05 -3.03
N LEU A 94 6.99 7.85 -2.05
CA LEU A 94 6.67 7.11 -0.83
C LEU A 94 5.61 7.81 0.01
N ARG A 95 5.62 9.15 0.09
CA ARG A 95 4.57 9.93 0.77
C ARG A 95 3.21 9.73 0.11
N LEU A 96 3.15 9.73 -1.23
CA LEU A 96 1.91 9.49 -1.95
C LEU A 96 1.40 8.06 -1.76
N GLU A 97 2.29 7.07 -1.74
CA GLU A 97 1.92 5.69 -1.43
C GLU A 97 1.40 5.52 -0.01
N LEU A 98 2.03 6.18 0.97
CA LEU A 98 1.55 6.19 2.35
C LEU A 98 0.12 6.73 2.44
N VAL A 99 -0.17 7.87 1.80
CA VAL A 99 -1.53 8.45 1.75
C VAL A 99 -2.53 7.48 1.12
N ARG A 100 -2.14 6.77 0.04
CA ARG A 100 -3.01 5.76 -0.58
C ARG A 100 -3.26 4.55 0.32
N VAL A 101 -2.26 4.12 1.10
CA VAL A 101 -2.41 3.03 2.07
C VAL A 101 -3.32 3.47 3.22
N GLU A 102 -3.12 4.67 3.75
CA GLU A 102 -3.97 5.26 4.78
C GLU A 102 -5.43 5.37 4.32
N GLY A 103 -5.67 5.82 3.08
CA GLY A 103 -7.01 5.83 2.48
C GLY A 103 -7.66 4.45 2.43
N ARG A 104 -6.92 3.44 1.95
CA ARG A 104 -7.42 2.05 1.91
C ARG A 104 -7.70 1.47 3.30
N LEU A 105 -6.88 1.82 4.30
CA LEU A 105 -7.11 1.40 5.69
C LEU A 105 -8.34 2.07 6.29
N LEU A 106 -8.60 3.34 5.98
CA LEU A 106 -9.82 4.02 6.41
C LEU A 106 -11.06 3.38 5.78
N GLU A 107 -11.06 3.12 4.47
CA GLU A 107 -12.15 2.41 3.81
C GLU A 107 -12.37 1.01 4.41
N ALA A 108 -11.30 0.26 4.71
CA ALA A 108 -11.41 -1.06 5.32
C ALA A 108 -12.06 -0.98 6.72
N ARG A 109 -11.69 0.02 7.52
CA ARG A 109 -12.30 0.27 8.84
C ARG A 109 -13.76 0.68 8.73
N GLU A 110 -14.13 1.45 7.71
CA GLU A 110 -15.54 1.79 7.45
C GLU A 110 -16.35 0.55 7.07
N ARG A 111 -15.85 -0.28 6.15
CA ARG A 111 -16.49 -1.55 5.79
C ARG A 111 -16.65 -2.48 6.99
N GLU A 112 -15.67 -2.52 7.89
CA GLU A 112 -15.76 -3.30 9.13
C GLU A 112 -16.84 -2.76 10.07
N ARG A 113 -16.94 -1.43 10.23
CA ARG A 113 -18.01 -0.81 11.03
C ARG A 113 -19.38 -1.13 10.45
N GLU A 114 -19.56 -0.97 9.15
CA GLU A 114 -20.82 -1.33 8.48
C GLU A 114 -21.16 -2.81 8.64
N ALA A 115 -20.17 -3.71 8.55
CA ALA A 115 -20.38 -5.14 8.76
C ALA A 115 -20.88 -5.43 10.19
N ARG A 116 -20.28 -4.79 11.20
CA ARG A 116 -20.70 -4.93 12.60
C ARG A 116 -22.10 -4.36 12.84
N ASP A 117 -22.47 -3.27 12.17
CA ASP A 117 -23.81 -2.71 12.31
C ASP A 117 -24.86 -3.61 11.63
N ARG A 118 -24.56 -4.18 10.46
CA ARG A 118 -25.41 -5.20 9.81
C ARG A 118 -25.59 -6.45 10.69
N GLU A 119 -24.52 -6.89 11.37
CA GLU A 119 -24.58 -8.02 12.29
C GLU A 119 -25.51 -7.73 13.48
N ARG A 120 -25.40 -6.54 14.08
CA ARG A 120 -26.31 -6.10 15.16
C ARG A 120 -27.76 -6.04 14.71
N ASP A 121 -28.02 -5.56 13.49
CA ASP A 121 -29.38 -5.51 12.94
C ASP A 121 -29.93 -6.92 12.67
N ALA A 122 -29.09 -7.84 12.19
CA ALA A 122 -29.46 -9.24 12.04
C ALA A 122 -29.79 -9.91 13.39
N ASP A 123 -29.01 -9.62 14.44
CA ASP A 123 -29.28 -10.13 15.79
C ASP A 123 -30.57 -9.58 16.38
N ARG A 124 -30.89 -8.29 16.16
CA ARG A 124 -32.19 -7.71 16.54
C ARG A 124 -33.33 -8.41 15.82
N ALA A 125 -33.23 -8.62 14.51
CA ALA A 125 -34.24 -9.32 13.73
C ALA A 125 -34.46 -10.76 14.23
N ARG A 126 -33.38 -11.47 14.59
CA ARG A 126 -33.46 -12.81 15.19
C ARG A 126 -34.18 -12.79 16.54
N ALA A 127 -33.90 -11.79 17.38
CA ALA A 127 -34.55 -11.62 18.67
C ALA A 127 -36.05 -11.32 18.52
N ASP A 128 -36.44 -10.49 17.55
CA ASP A 128 -37.84 -10.20 17.26
C ASP A 128 -38.59 -11.43 16.74
N ILE A 129 -37.98 -12.21 15.83
CA ILE A 129 -38.56 -13.49 15.37
C ILE A 129 -38.75 -14.48 16.54
N ALA A 130 -37.77 -14.57 17.45
CA ALA A 130 -37.88 -15.43 18.62
C ALA A 130 -39.04 -15.01 19.53
N ARG A 131 -39.22 -13.69 19.74
CA ARG A 131 -40.34 -13.13 20.52
C ARG A 131 -41.69 -13.43 19.86
N ASP A 132 -41.81 -13.24 18.55
CA ASP A 132 -43.02 -13.55 17.81
C ASP A 132 -43.39 -15.04 17.90
N TYR A 133 -42.37 -15.91 17.87
CA TYR A 133 -42.56 -17.35 18.03
C TYR A 133 -43.08 -17.72 19.43
N GLU A 134 -42.58 -17.06 20.49
CA GLU A 134 -43.10 -17.25 21.85
C GLU A 134 -44.56 -16.82 21.95
N ILE A 135 -44.94 -15.67 21.38
CA ILE A 135 -46.33 -15.19 21.35
C ILE A 135 -47.25 -16.18 20.62
N LEU A 136 -46.77 -16.77 19.52
CA LEU A 136 -47.55 -17.74 18.74
C LEU A 136 -47.68 -19.11 19.41
N LYS A 137 -46.73 -19.48 20.28
CA LYS A 137 -46.74 -20.78 20.98
C LYS A 137 -47.90 -20.92 21.96
N ASP A 138 -48.37 -19.82 22.53
CA ASP A 138 -49.45 -19.80 23.52
C ASP A 138 -50.83 -19.53 22.90
N ARG A 139 -50.92 -19.33 21.58
CA ARG A 139 -52.21 -19.24 20.88
C ARG A 139 -52.82 -20.63 20.73
N PRO A 140 -54.09 -20.84 21.11
CA PRO A 140 -54.78 -22.11 20.85
C PRO A 140 -54.77 -22.36 19.35
N ALA A 141 -54.45 -23.60 18.95
CA ALA A 141 -54.42 -24.01 17.56
C ALA A 141 -55.76 -23.67 16.91
N ILE A 142 -55.77 -22.66 16.04
CA ILE A 142 -56.92 -22.38 15.19
C ILE A 142 -57.00 -23.57 14.24
N GLU A 143 -58.04 -24.39 14.40
CA GLU A 143 -58.37 -25.45 13.45
C GLU A 143 -58.59 -24.82 12.08
N VAL A 144 -57.56 -24.85 11.24
CA VAL A 144 -57.69 -24.50 9.83
C VAL A 144 -58.56 -25.58 9.21
N PRO A 145 -59.75 -25.25 8.65
CA PRO A 145 -60.57 -26.23 7.96
C PRO A 145 -59.73 -26.83 6.84
N SER A 146 -59.63 -28.15 6.83
CA SER A 146 -58.89 -28.94 5.87
C SER A 146 -59.42 -28.71 4.45
N LEU A 147 -58.88 -27.70 3.76
CA LEU A 147 -58.92 -27.64 2.31
C LEU A 147 -58.03 -28.76 1.80
N GLY A 148 -58.68 -29.78 1.23
CA GLY A 148 -58.06 -31.02 0.81
C GLY A 148 -56.95 -30.83 -0.20
N ARG A 149 -56.06 -31.84 -0.21
CA ARG A 149 -55.15 -32.22 -1.30
C ARG A 149 -54.37 -31.07 -1.93
N GLU A 150 -53.09 -30.96 -1.56
CA GLU A 150 -52.00 -31.39 -2.45
C GLU A 150 -50.66 -31.30 -1.69
N GLY A 151 -49.80 -32.29 -1.92
CA GLY A 151 -48.54 -32.45 -1.22
C GLY A 151 -47.56 -31.36 -1.60
N HIS A 152 -47.25 -30.48 -0.65
CA HIS A 152 -46.09 -29.59 -0.76
C HIS A 152 -45.03 -30.00 0.26
N SER A 153 -44.00 -30.63 -0.30
CA SER A 153 -42.73 -30.93 0.32
C SER A 153 -42.14 -29.66 0.95
N ARG A 154 -42.19 -29.57 2.28
CA ARG A 154 -41.38 -28.62 3.05
C ARG A 154 -39.92 -29.10 3.04
N ARG A 155 -39.17 -28.74 2.00
CA ARG A 155 -37.70 -28.69 2.09
C ARG A 155 -37.31 -27.28 2.52
N ARG A 156 -36.86 -27.15 3.78
CA ARG A 156 -36.13 -25.96 4.22
C ARG A 156 -34.76 -25.99 3.55
N PHE A 157 -34.55 -25.15 2.55
CA PHE A 157 -33.22 -24.82 2.06
C PHE A 157 -32.67 -23.69 2.93
N PHE A 158 -31.64 -23.99 3.72
CA PHE A 158 -30.72 -23.02 4.27
C PHE A 158 -29.52 -23.00 3.33
N ALA A 159 -29.49 -22.06 2.39
CA ALA A 159 -28.31 -21.63 1.67
C ALA A 159 -28.64 -20.25 1.07
N GLU A 160 -27.71 -19.32 1.22
CA GLU A 160 -27.79 -17.95 0.71
C GLU A 160 -27.91 -17.94 -0.81
N ASP A 161 -29.13 -17.86 -1.33
CA ASP A 161 -29.41 -17.33 -2.66
C ASP A 161 -30.26 -16.08 -2.47
N ARG A 162 -29.75 -14.93 -2.92
CA ARG A 162 -30.49 -13.67 -2.95
C ARG A 162 -31.72 -13.86 -3.84
N ASP A 163 -32.87 -14.00 -3.21
CA ASP A 163 -34.14 -14.11 -3.87
C ASP A 163 -34.46 -12.77 -4.55
N TRP A 164 -34.35 -12.72 -5.88
CA TRP A 164 -34.60 -11.53 -6.70
C TRP A 164 -35.97 -10.89 -6.39
N GLY A 165 -36.93 -11.71 -5.95
CA GLY A 165 -38.26 -11.27 -5.52
C GLY A 165 -38.27 -10.40 -4.26
N ALA A 166 -37.26 -10.49 -3.39
CA ALA A 166 -37.15 -9.64 -2.20
C ALA A 166 -36.74 -8.20 -2.55
N ASP A 167 -35.83 -8.03 -3.51
CA ASP A 167 -35.37 -6.71 -3.96
C ASP A 167 -36.38 -6.02 -4.89
N HIS A 168 -37.30 -6.78 -5.50
CA HIS A 168 -38.29 -6.28 -6.47
C HIS A 168 -39.74 -6.48 -5.99
N GLY A 169 -39.95 -6.42 -4.68
CA GLY A 169 -41.23 -6.73 -4.02
C GLY A 169 -42.43 -5.92 -4.55
N SER A 170 -42.22 -4.67 -4.97
CA SER A 170 -43.28 -3.85 -5.59
C SER A 170 -43.71 -4.35 -6.97
N THR A 171 -42.79 -4.95 -7.73
CA THR A 171 -43.06 -5.52 -9.06
C THR A 171 -43.78 -6.86 -8.94
N VAL A 172 -43.40 -7.67 -7.94
CA VAL A 172 -44.06 -8.94 -7.62
C VAL A 172 -45.45 -8.72 -7.04
N ALA A 173 -45.64 -7.69 -6.20
CA ALA A 173 -46.95 -7.30 -5.69
C ALA A 173 -47.90 -6.87 -6.83
N TYR A 174 -47.41 -6.03 -7.76
CA TYR A 174 -48.16 -5.63 -8.94
C TYR A 174 -48.57 -6.81 -9.84
N TRP A 175 -47.71 -7.81 -10.00
CA TRP A 175 -48.03 -9.06 -10.71
C TRP A 175 -49.06 -9.92 -9.97
N ARG A 176 -48.99 -10.02 -8.64
CA ARG A 176 -49.96 -10.78 -7.83
C ARG A 176 -51.34 -10.13 -7.76
N GLU A 177 -51.42 -8.82 -7.92
CA GLU A 177 -52.68 -8.05 -7.93
C GLU A 177 -53.36 -8.01 -9.32
N GLY A 178 -52.86 -8.78 -10.29
CA GLY A 178 -53.45 -8.84 -11.64
C GLY A 178 -52.98 -7.74 -12.58
N GLY A 179 -51.82 -7.13 -12.30
CA GLY A 179 -51.14 -6.23 -13.23
C GLY A 179 -50.89 -6.87 -14.60
N GLU A 180 -50.79 -6.02 -15.62
CA GLU A 180 -50.83 -6.42 -17.02
C GLU A 180 -49.79 -7.51 -17.33
N GLN A 181 -50.27 -8.66 -17.78
CA GLN A 181 -49.47 -9.85 -18.06
C GLN A 181 -48.52 -9.54 -19.22
N VAL A 182 -47.24 -9.27 -18.92
CA VAL A 182 -46.25 -8.83 -19.93
C VAL A 182 -45.96 -9.91 -20.98
N VAL A 183 -46.36 -11.17 -20.74
CA VAL A 183 -46.33 -12.24 -21.74
C VAL A 183 -47.60 -13.06 -21.62
N ARG A 184 -48.44 -13.06 -22.68
CA ARG A 184 -49.56 -13.98 -22.78
C ARG A 184 -48.99 -15.40 -22.79
N VAL A 185 -49.45 -16.22 -21.83
CA VAL A 185 -49.03 -17.63 -21.63
C VAL A 185 -49.34 -18.53 -22.84
N THR A 186 -50.05 -18.02 -23.86
CA THR A 186 -50.27 -18.70 -25.13
C THR A 186 -49.04 -18.77 -26.04
N ASP A 187 -47.98 -17.99 -25.79
CA ASP A 187 -46.80 -17.92 -26.67
C ASP A 187 -45.59 -18.71 -26.12
N LEU A 188 -45.81 -19.62 -25.17
CA LEU A 188 -44.78 -20.52 -24.62
C LEU A 188 -44.18 -21.52 -25.63
N GLN A 189 -44.68 -21.53 -26.88
CA GLN A 189 -44.05 -22.24 -27.99
C GLN A 189 -42.87 -21.48 -28.61
N ASP A 190 -42.74 -20.18 -28.35
CA ASP A 190 -41.68 -19.29 -28.87
C ASP A 190 -40.62 -18.93 -27.81
N SER A 191 -40.47 -19.74 -26.75
CA SER A 191 -39.39 -19.51 -25.77
C SER A 191 -38.00 -19.64 -26.39
N SER A 192 -37.85 -20.42 -27.47
CA SER A 192 -36.61 -20.44 -28.26
C SER A 192 -36.40 -19.11 -28.99
N ALA A 193 -37.44 -18.53 -29.60
CA ALA A 193 -37.33 -17.27 -30.33
C ALA A 193 -37.04 -16.09 -29.39
N TYR A 194 -37.63 -16.07 -28.19
CA TYR A 194 -37.29 -15.08 -27.17
C TYR A 194 -35.84 -15.23 -26.68
N MET A 195 -35.39 -16.47 -26.45
CA MET A 195 -34.00 -16.73 -26.06
C MET A 195 -33.00 -16.43 -27.19
N GLU A 196 -33.36 -16.69 -28.44
CA GLU A 196 -32.56 -16.33 -29.62
C GLU A 196 -32.49 -14.82 -29.81
N ASP A 197 -33.59 -14.08 -29.63
CA ASP A 197 -33.61 -12.61 -29.76
C ASP A 197 -32.89 -11.93 -28.58
N TYR A 198 -32.99 -12.51 -27.38
CA TYR A 198 -32.19 -12.11 -26.22
C TYR A 198 -30.70 -12.37 -26.44
N GLN A 199 -30.33 -13.56 -26.94
CA GLN A 199 -28.95 -13.88 -27.31
C GLN A 199 -28.44 -12.97 -28.43
N ALA A 200 -29.24 -12.67 -29.45
CA ALA A 200 -28.85 -11.81 -30.57
C ALA A 200 -28.65 -10.35 -30.13
N ARG A 201 -29.55 -9.79 -29.29
CA ARG A 201 -29.44 -8.41 -28.78
C ARG A 201 -28.28 -8.22 -27.82
N TYR A 202 -27.97 -9.25 -27.03
CA TYR A 202 -26.87 -9.19 -26.06
C TYR A 202 -25.57 -9.84 -26.56
N ALA A 203 -25.54 -10.49 -27.72
CA ALA A 203 -24.33 -11.06 -28.32
C ALA A 203 -23.20 -10.03 -28.49
N GLY A 204 -23.55 -8.76 -28.72
CA GLY A 204 -22.58 -7.66 -28.81
C GLY A 204 -22.00 -7.22 -27.46
N ARG A 205 -22.76 -7.36 -26.35
CA ARG A 205 -22.33 -7.02 -24.98
C ARG A 205 -21.74 -8.20 -24.21
N LEU A 206 -22.14 -9.42 -24.56
CA LEU A 206 -21.58 -10.68 -24.08
C LEU A 206 -20.28 -11.07 -24.79
N ARG A 207 -19.88 -10.31 -25.83
CA ARG A 207 -18.47 -10.18 -26.22
C ARG A 207 -17.71 -9.32 -25.19
N LEU A 208 -17.81 -9.71 -23.91
CA LEU A 208 -16.65 -9.64 -23.05
C LEU A 208 -15.56 -10.42 -23.77
N ASP A 209 -14.38 -9.83 -23.81
CA ASP A 209 -13.18 -10.33 -24.44
C ASP A 209 -13.10 -11.86 -24.50
N ARG A 210 -12.45 -12.40 -25.55
CA ARG A 210 -11.85 -13.74 -25.56
C ARG A 210 -10.79 -13.87 -24.45
N ARG A 211 -11.14 -13.60 -23.20
CA ARG A 211 -10.51 -14.14 -22.02
C ARG A 211 -11.10 -15.52 -21.88
N VAL A 212 -10.25 -16.50 -22.22
CA VAL A 212 -10.26 -17.87 -21.71
C VAL A 212 -11.30 -18.03 -20.60
N MET A 213 -12.36 -18.81 -20.84
CA MET A 213 -13.22 -19.25 -19.74
C MET A 213 -12.30 -19.74 -18.62
N PRO A 214 -12.44 -19.26 -17.37
CA PRO A 214 -11.59 -19.74 -16.30
C PRO A 214 -11.70 -21.27 -16.26
N GLU A 215 -10.55 -21.96 -16.25
CA GLU A 215 -10.44 -23.41 -16.43
C GLU A 215 -11.38 -24.17 -15.48
N SER A 216 -11.61 -23.64 -14.27
CA SER A 216 -12.57 -24.17 -13.30
C SER A 216 -14.03 -24.20 -13.78
N GLN A 217 -14.47 -23.21 -14.56
CA GLN A 217 -15.80 -23.21 -15.16
C GLN A 217 -15.88 -24.14 -16.38
N ALA A 218 -14.81 -24.27 -17.16
CA ALA A 218 -14.73 -25.25 -18.24
C ALA A 218 -14.79 -26.68 -17.71
N ILE A 219 -14.05 -26.98 -16.63
CA ILE A 219 -14.08 -28.27 -15.92
C ILE A 219 -15.49 -28.60 -15.42
N ARG A 220 -16.17 -27.64 -14.77
CA ARG A 220 -17.57 -27.83 -14.30
C ARG A 220 -18.55 -28.10 -15.43
N LEU A 221 -18.42 -27.41 -16.56
CA LEU A 221 -19.26 -27.64 -17.74
C LEU A 221 -19.02 -29.04 -18.33
N LEU A 222 -17.76 -29.48 -18.39
CA LEU A 222 -17.41 -30.84 -18.84
C LEU A 222 -17.91 -31.90 -17.84
N GLU A 223 -17.85 -31.61 -16.53
CA GLU A 223 -18.41 -32.45 -15.45
C GLU A 223 -19.93 -32.61 -15.60
N GLY A 224 -20.65 -31.52 -15.86
CA GLY A 224 -22.10 -31.53 -16.08
C GLY A 224 -22.48 -32.36 -17.29
N ARG A 225 -21.77 -32.18 -18.42
CA ARG A 225 -21.99 -32.97 -19.64
C ARG A 225 -21.69 -34.45 -19.44
N LEU A 226 -20.63 -34.79 -18.71
CA LEU A 226 -20.30 -36.18 -18.39
C LEU A 226 -21.40 -36.82 -17.53
N ALA A 227 -21.90 -36.11 -16.52
CA ALA A 227 -23.00 -36.60 -15.68
C ALA A 227 -24.30 -36.81 -16.48
N GLU A 228 -24.63 -35.89 -17.39
CA GLU A 228 -25.77 -36.04 -18.31
C GLU A 228 -25.62 -37.29 -19.20
N GLN A 229 -24.43 -37.50 -19.78
CA GLN A 229 -24.12 -38.67 -20.62
C GLN A 229 -24.15 -39.98 -19.82
N GLU A 230 -23.70 -40.00 -18.57
CA GLU A 230 -23.77 -41.18 -17.69
C GLU A 230 -25.24 -41.56 -17.37
N VAL A 231 -26.09 -40.57 -17.14
CA VAL A 231 -27.54 -40.79 -16.96
C VAL A 231 -28.18 -41.31 -18.26
N GLU A 232 -27.82 -40.76 -19.42
CA GLU A 232 -28.29 -41.26 -20.72
C GLU A 232 -27.82 -42.70 -20.98
N LEU A 233 -26.55 -43.03 -20.68
CA LEU A 233 -26.00 -44.37 -20.80
C LEU A 233 -26.69 -45.38 -19.88
N THR A 234 -26.96 -45.03 -18.63
CA THR A 234 -27.66 -45.92 -17.70
C THR A 234 -29.08 -46.19 -18.16
N ARG A 235 -29.78 -45.16 -18.67
CA ARG A 235 -31.10 -45.30 -19.30
C ARG A 235 -31.06 -46.21 -20.54
N LEU A 236 -30.16 -45.97 -21.48
CA LEU A 236 -30.04 -46.77 -22.71
C LEU A 236 -29.63 -48.21 -22.42
N ARG A 237 -28.75 -48.45 -21.43
CA ARG A 237 -28.41 -49.82 -20.99
C ARG A 237 -29.59 -50.55 -20.34
N ALA A 238 -30.52 -49.84 -19.73
CA ALA A 238 -31.77 -50.42 -19.25
C ALA A 238 -32.71 -50.75 -20.42
N GLU A 239 -32.82 -49.85 -21.39
CA GLU A 239 -33.60 -50.04 -22.62
C GLU A 239 -33.09 -51.21 -23.48
N VAL A 240 -31.78 -51.36 -23.64
CA VAL A 240 -31.16 -52.52 -24.30
C VAL A 240 -31.52 -53.82 -23.57
N ARG A 241 -31.53 -53.82 -22.23
CA ARG A 241 -31.93 -54.99 -21.43
C ARG A 241 -33.40 -55.33 -21.63
N THR A 242 -34.30 -54.34 -21.65
CA THR A 242 -35.73 -54.56 -21.90
C THR A 242 -35.97 -55.07 -23.32
N LEU A 243 -35.35 -54.45 -24.32
CA LEU A 243 -35.45 -54.86 -25.73
C LEU A 243 -34.94 -56.28 -25.97
N ARG A 244 -33.81 -56.67 -25.36
CA ARG A 244 -33.31 -58.06 -25.41
C ARG A 244 -34.29 -59.04 -24.76
N GLY A 245 -34.89 -58.68 -23.63
CA GLY A 245 -35.90 -59.48 -22.95
C GLY A 245 -37.20 -59.61 -23.75
N GLU A 246 -37.61 -58.57 -24.47
CA GLU A 246 -38.75 -58.59 -25.39
C GLU A 246 -38.46 -59.40 -26.65
N LEU A 247 -37.26 -59.27 -27.21
CA LEU A 247 -36.80 -60.05 -28.36
C LEU A 247 -36.80 -61.55 -28.03
N LEU A 248 -36.22 -61.95 -26.89
CA LEU A 248 -36.21 -63.35 -26.46
C LEU A 248 -37.62 -63.90 -26.23
N ARG A 249 -38.52 -63.10 -25.66
CA ARG A 249 -39.94 -63.47 -25.50
C ARG A 249 -40.67 -63.62 -26.83
N ALA A 250 -40.41 -62.71 -27.78
CA ALA A 250 -40.98 -62.75 -29.12
C ALA A 250 -40.43 -63.91 -29.98
N GLN A 251 -39.16 -64.28 -29.78
CA GLN A 251 -38.55 -65.46 -30.38
C GLN A 251 -39.14 -66.75 -29.78
N ALA A 252 -39.22 -66.83 -28.45
CA ALA A 252 -39.82 -67.99 -27.77
C ALA A 252 -41.30 -68.18 -28.12
N SER A 253 -42.08 -67.10 -28.29
CA SER A 253 -43.48 -67.19 -28.73
C SER A 253 -43.62 -67.59 -30.20
N ARG A 254 -42.67 -67.20 -31.05
CA ARG A 254 -42.57 -67.66 -32.45
C ARG A 254 -42.24 -69.15 -32.52
N ASP A 255 -41.32 -69.63 -31.68
CA ASP A 255 -40.84 -71.02 -31.70
C ASP A 255 -41.82 -71.99 -31.01
N ALA A 256 -42.55 -71.54 -29.98
CA ALA A 256 -43.57 -72.34 -29.29
C ALA A 256 -44.91 -72.44 -30.07
N GLY A 257 -45.12 -71.58 -31.07
CA GLY A 257 -46.36 -71.48 -31.85
C GLY A 257 -46.36 -72.26 -33.17
N ALA A 258 -45.86 -73.50 -33.20
CA ALA A 258 -45.76 -74.31 -34.42
C ALA A 258 -47.07 -74.97 -34.90
N SER A 259 -48.23 -74.68 -34.28
CA SER A 259 -49.52 -75.28 -34.66
C SER A 259 -50.71 -74.32 -34.50
N SER A 260 -50.86 -73.35 -35.41
CA SER A 260 -52.16 -72.86 -35.89
C SER A 260 -51.99 -71.78 -36.96
N SER A 261 -52.82 -71.86 -38.00
CA SER A 261 -52.74 -71.22 -39.32
C SER A 261 -53.04 -69.71 -39.37
N ALA A 262 -52.51 -68.90 -38.46
CA ALA A 262 -52.55 -67.44 -38.59
C ALA A 262 -51.51 -66.76 -37.70
N GLN A 263 -50.35 -66.35 -38.24
CA GLN A 263 -49.60 -65.18 -37.73
C GLN A 263 -48.40 -64.76 -38.61
N PRO A 264 -48.59 -63.87 -39.60
CA PRO A 264 -47.51 -63.11 -40.21
C PRO A 264 -46.97 -61.98 -39.30
N ALA A 265 -47.64 -61.68 -38.18
CA ALA A 265 -47.30 -60.56 -37.29
C ALA A 265 -46.07 -60.80 -36.37
N GLY A 266 -45.72 -62.06 -36.08
CA GLY A 266 -44.60 -62.38 -35.19
C GLY A 266 -43.22 -62.12 -35.79
N GLY A 267 -43.07 -62.31 -37.10
CA GLY A 267 -41.82 -62.04 -37.82
C GLY A 267 -41.49 -60.54 -37.89
N ASP A 268 -42.50 -59.70 -38.17
CA ASP A 268 -42.35 -58.25 -38.24
C ASP A 268 -42.01 -57.63 -36.88
N LEU A 269 -42.57 -58.16 -35.79
CA LEU A 269 -42.26 -57.70 -34.43
C LEU A 269 -40.80 -57.98 -34.07
N VAL A 270 -40.29 -59.18 -34.37
CA VAL A 270 -38.88 -59.54 -34.14
C VAL A 270 -37.94 -58.64 -34.93
N VAL A 271 -38.24 -58.36 -36.21
CA VAL A 271 -37.41 -57.47 -37.04
C VAL A 271 -37.42 -56.02 -36.51
N ARG A 272 -38.56 -55.52 -36.02
CA ARG A 272 -38.64 -54.17 -35.41
C ARG A 272 -37.87 -54.08 -34.10
N LEU A 273 -37.98 -55.10 -33.23
CA LEU A 273 -37.25 -55.18 -31.97
C LEU A 273 -35.73 -55.30 -32.20
N GLN A 274 -35.31 -56.07 -33.21
CA GLN A 274 -33.90 -56.17 -33.61
C GLN A 274 -33.35 -54.81 -34.07
N ARG A 275 -34.06 -54.10 -34.94
CA ARG A 275 -33.65 -52.74 -35.39
C ARG A 275 -33.68 -51.69 -34.28
N ALA A 276 -34.54 -51.85 -33.27
CA ALA A 276 -34.55 -50.98 -32.10
C ALA A 276 -33.33 -51.26 -31.21
N LEU A 277 -33.00 -52.54 -31.02
CA LEU A 277 -31.83 -52.98 -30.28
C LEU A 277 -30.52 -52.50 -30.94
N ASP A 278 -30.37 -52.68 -32.26
CA ASP A 278 -29.18 -52.25 -33.00
C ASP A 278 -28.96 -50.72 -32.90
N ARG A 279 -30.03 -49.93 -32.93
CA ARG A 279 -29.98 -48.47 -32.76
C ARG A 279 -29.59 -48.07 -31.34
N ALA A 280 -30.15 -48.74 -30.33
CA ALA A 280 -29.81 -48.48 -28.93
C ALA A 280 -28.35 -48.87 -28.63
N GLU A 281 -27.86 -49.98 -29.18
CA GLU A 281 -26.46 -50.40 -29.04
C GLU A 281 -25.48 -49.46 -29.75
N ALA A 282 -25.82 -48.97 -30.95
CA ALA A 282 -25.02 -47.97 -31.65
C ALA A 282 -24.91 -46.67 -30.84
N ARG A 283 -26.02 -46.20 -30.27
CA ARG A 283 -26.06 -45.00 -29.43
C ARG A 283 -25.24 -45.14 -28.14
N VAL A 284 -25.26 -46.33 -27.52
CA VAL A 284 -24.42 -46.61 -26.35
C VAL A 284 -22.93 -46.54 -26.71
N ARG A 285 -22.51 -47.10 -27.85
CA ARG A 285 -21.11 -47.03 -28.28
C ARG A 285 -20.65 -45.61 -28.56
N GLU A 286 -21.50 -44.81 -29.20
CA GLU A 286 -21.24 -43.39 -29.47
C GLU A 286 -21.03 -42.59 -28.18
N LEU A 287 -21.91 -42.76 -27.19
CA LEU A 287 -21.80 -42.08 -25.89
C LEU A 287 -20.58 -42.56 -25.08
N GLU A 288 -20.20 -43.83 -25.19
CA GLU A 288 -18.98 -44.36 -24.56
C GLU A 288 -17.70 -43.80 -25.21
N GLU A 289 -17.70 -43.54 -26.51
CA GLU A 289 -16.59 -42.91 -27.23
C GLU A 289 -16.47 -41.42 -26.86
N GLN A 290 -17.59 -40.70 -26.79
CA GLN A 290 -17.65 -39.31 -26.31
C GLN A 290 -17.16 -39.17 -24.85
N ALA A 291 -17.54 -40.10 -23.97
CA ALA A 291 -17.07 -40.12 -22.59
C ALA A 291 -15.55 -40.37 -22.49
N ARG A 292 -14.99 -41.22 -23.38
CA ARG A 292 -13.53 -41.45 -23.47
C ARG A 292 -12.78 -40.21 -23.97
N GLU A 293 -13.31 -39.50 -24.96
CA GLU A 293 -12.70 -38.25 -25.46
C GLU A 293 -12.69 -37.16 -24.37
N ILE A 294 -13.77 -37.00 -23.62
CA ILE A 294 -13.85 -36.05 -22.49
C ILE A 294 -12.85 -36.46 -21.39
N GLY A 295 -12.73 -37.76 -21.10
CA GLY A 295 -11.74 -38.28 -20.15
C GLY A 295 -10.28 -38.03 -20.59
N ALA A 296 -9.99 -38.19 -21.88
CA ALA A 296 -8.66 -37.90 -22.44
C ALA A 296 -8.32 -36.41 -22.39
N GLN A 297 -9.30 -35.53 -22.64
CA GLN A 297 -9.14 -34.08 -22.53
C GLN A 297 -8.82 -33.64 -21.08
N ARG A 298 -9.48 -34.25 -20.08
CA ARG A 298 -9.19 -34.01 -18.65
C ARG A 298 -7.79 -34.44 -18.21
N GLN A 299 -7.28 -35.56 -18.73
CA GLN A 299 -6.01 -36.12 -18.26
C GLN A 299 -4.78 -35.52 -18.96
N GLY A 300 -4.89 -35.18 -20.25
CA GLY A 300 -3.76 -34.71 -21.05
C GLY A 300 -3.46 -33.21 -20.93
N GLY A 301 -4.48 -32.38 -20.65
CA GLY A 301 -4.36 -30.92 -20.61
C GLY A 301 -4.35 -30.33 -19.20
N ASP A 302 -5.20 -30.82 -18.29
CA ASP A 302 -5.49 -30.05 -17.07
C ASP A 302 -4.48 -30.29 -15.95
N VAL A 303 -4.03 -31.54 -15.72
CA VAL A 303 -3.18 -31.84 -14.54
C VAL A 303 -1.77 -31.28 -14.68
N ALA A 304 -1.13 -31.45 -15.85
CA ALA A 304 0.21 -30.94 -16.08
C ALA A 304 0.24 -29.40 -16.09
N THR A 305 -0.81 -28.78 -16.63
CA THR A 305 -0.92 -27.30 -16.68
C THR A 305 -1.24 -26.72 -15.31
N LEU A 306 -2.14 -27.35 -14.53
CA LEU A 306 -2.37 -26.97 -13.13
C LEU A 306 -1.13 -27.19 -12.27
N GLN A 307 -0.38 -28.28 -12.47
CA GLN A 307 0.89 -28.50 -11.76
C GLN A 307 1.90 -27.42 -12.08
N ALA A 308 2.06 -27.05 -13.36
CA ALA A 308 2.95 -25.97 -13.77
C ALA A 308 2.50 -24.60 -13.21
N GLN A 309 1.19 -24.31 -13.22
CA GLN A 309 0.63 -23.09 -12.63
C GLN A 309 0.83 -23.07 -11.10
N MET A 310 0.65 -24.20 -10.41
CA MET A 310 0.89 -24.31 -8.97
C MET A 310 2.36 -24.16 -8.62
N GLU A 311 3.27 -24.73 -9.41
CA GLU A 311 4.72 -24.54 -9.24
C GLU A 311 5.12 -23.09 -9.49
N SER A 312 4.57 -22.44 -10.52
CA SER A 312 4.78 -21.00 -10.79
C SER A 312 4.31 -20.14 -9.62
N LEU A 313 3.08 -20.35 -9.14
CA LEU A 313 2.53 -19.62 -8.00
C LEU A 313 3.34 -19.87 -6.73
N ARG A 314 3.79 -21.10 -6.51
CA ARG A 314 4.65 -21.44 -5.37
C ARG A 314 5.98 -20.68 -5.43
N LEU A 315 6.63 -20.64 -6.59
CA LEU A 315 7.88 -19.89 -6.78
C LEU A 315 7.66 -18.38 -6.60
N GLU A 316 6.54 -17.83 -7.08
CA GLU A 316 6.16 -16.43 -6.86
C GLU A 316 5.94 -16.13 -5.37
N PHE A 317 5.27 -17.02 -4.63
CA PHE A 317 5.11 -16.89 -3.18
C PHE A 317 6.43 -17.00 -2.44
N GLU A 318 7.30 -17.95 -2.80
CA GLU A 318 8.63 -18.11 -2.19
C GLU A 318 9.52 -16.88 -2.45
N ALA A 319 9.47 -16.31 -3.65
CA ALA A 319 10.13 -15.05 -3.97
C ALA A 319 9.56 -13.89 -3.15
N ARG A 320 8.22 -13.79 -3.05
CA ARG A 320 7.58 -12.73 -2.28
C ARG A 320 7.86 -12.82 -0.78
N ILE A 321 7.90 -14.03 -0.23
CA ILE A 321 8.30 -14.26 1.17
C ILE A 321 9.75 -13.83 1.37
N SER A 322 10.65 -14.17 0.45
CA SER A 322 12.06 -13.77 0.52
C SER A 322 12.22 -12.24 0.50
N ASP A 323 11.48 -11.54 -0.36
CA ASP A 323 11.47 -10.08 -0.41
C ASP A 323 10.98 -9.47 0.91
N LEU A 324 9.87 -10.00 1.46
CA LEU A 324 9.32 -9.56 2.74
C LEU A 324 10.27 -9.84 3.91
N GLU A 325 11.04 -10.93 3.87
CA GLU A 325 12.08 -11.20 4.87
C GLU A 325 13.23 -10.21 4.79
N VAL A 326 13.66 -9.84 3.58
CA VAL A 326 14.69 -8.80 3.37
C VAL A 326 14.18 -7.46 3.89
N GLU A 327 12.96 -7.06 3.51
CA GLU A 327 12.32 -5.82 3.99
C GLU A 327 12.23 -5.80 5.52
N ARG A 328 11.76 -6.90 6.12
CA ARG A 328 11.72 -7.04 7.58
C ARG A 328 13.10 -6.89 8.22
N ARG A 329 14.15 -7.50 7.66
CA ARG A 329 15.52 -7.36 8.17
C ARG A 329 16.00 -5.90 8.10
N THR A 330 15.77 -5.23 6.97
CA THR A 330 16.14 -3.80 6.81
C THR A 330 15.37 -2.88 7.78
N MET A 331 14.10 -3.17 8.06
CA MET A 331 13.32 -2.40 9.01
C MET A 331 13.80 -2.63 10.45
N VAL A 332 14.18 -3.86 10.79
CA VAL A 332 14.76 -4.17 12.11
C VAL A 332 16.09 -3.43 12.30
N THR A 333 16.99 -3.45 11.32
CA THR A 333 18.27 -2.71 11.42
C THR A 333 18.04 -1.20 11.53
N ALA A 334 17.11 -0.63 10.75
CA ALA A 334 16.77 0.79 10.86
C ALA A 334 16.19 1.15 12.25
N MET A 335 15.38 0.27 12.85
CA MET A 335 14.90 0.48 14.22
C MET A 335 16.00 0.38 15.27
N GLU A 336 17.00 -0.46 15.06
CA GLU A 336 18.17 -0.57 15.94
C GLU A 336 19.01 0.70 15.86
N GLU A 337 19.30 1.20 14.65
CA GLU A 337 19.99 2.48 14.45
C GLU A 337 19.25 3.65 15.13
N LEU A 338 17.92 3.73 14.98
CA LEU A 338 17.11 4.76 15.65
C LEU A 338 17.12 4.63 17.17
N ARG A 339 17.23 3.41 17.71
CA ARG A 339 17.39 3.20 19.16
C ARG A 339 18.76 3.68 19.62
N ASP A 340 19.81 3.35 18.89
CA ASP A 340 21.17 3.76 19.21
C ASP A 340 21.31 5.29 19.14
N ASP A 341 20.80 5.93 18.09
CA ASP A 341 20.74 7.39 17.97
C ASP A 341 19.99 8.04 19.13
N ARG A 342 18.85 7.45 19.54
CA ARG A 342 18.09 7.95 20.69
C ARG A 342 18.89 7.84 21.99
N THR A 343 19.62 6.75 22.20
CA THR A 343 20.47 6.59 23.40
C THR A 343 21.63 7.59 23.39
N LEU A 344 22.25 7.80 22.23
CA LEU A 344 23.34 8.75 22.03
C LEU A 344 22.89 10.20 22.24
N MET A 345 21.73 10.59 21.71
CA MET A 345 21.12 11.90 21.94
C MET A 345 20.78 12.10 23.42
N ARG A 346 20.29 11.06 24.10
CA ARG A 346 20.05 11.11 25.56
C ARG A 346 21.36 11.33 26.33
N GLY A 347 22.45 10.66 25.94
CA GLY A 347 23.78 10.87 26.51
C GLY A 347 24.25 12.32 26.34
N ARG A 348 24.19 12.84 25.11
CA ARG A 348 24.55 14.24 24.81
C ARG A 348 23.73 15.26 25.60
N LEU A 349 22.43 15.01 25.79
CA LEU A 349 21.56 15.88 26.59
C LEU A 349 21.93 15.86 28.07
N LEU A 350 22.34 14.71 28.61
CA LEU A 350 22.80 14.61 29.99
C LEU A 350 24.12 15.36 30.19
N GLU A 351 25.09 15.18 29.29
CA GLU A 351 26.35 15.94 29.32
C GLU A 351 26.11 17.45 29.20
N ALA A 352 25.19 17.88 28.33
CA ALA A 352 24.85 19.30 28.18
C ALA A 352 24.28 19.88 29.49
N ARG A 353 23.43 19.12 30.18
CA ARG A 353 22.89 19.51 31.50
C ARG A 353 23.95 19.53 32.59
N GLU A 354 24.92 18.62 32.55
CA GLU A 354 26.05 18.64 33.49
C GLU A 354 26.92 19.87 33.26
N ARG A 355 27.27 20.19 32.00
CA ARG A 355 27.98 21.41 31.64
C ARG A 355 27.22 22.67 32.06
N GLU A 356 25.89 22.67 31.95
CA GLU A 356 25.05 23.78 32.42
C GLU A 356 25.11 23.95 33.93
N ARG A 357 25.00 22.85 34.70
CA ARG A 357 25.17 22.87 36.16
C ARG A 357 26.56 23.35 36.57
N GLU A 358 27.60 22.88 35.89
CA GLU A 358 28.97 23.35 36.14
C GLU A 358 29.08 24.86 35.88
N ALA A 359 28.53 25.35 34.76
CA ALA A 359 28.50 26.77 34.45
C ALA A 359 27.72 27.59 35.49
N GLU A 360 26.59 27.09 36.00
CA GLU A 360 25.85 27.72 37.11
C GLU A 360 26.66 27.77 38.40
N THR A 361 27.35 26.69 38.77
CA THR A 361 28.22 26.69 39.95
C THR A 361 29.43 27.63 39.78
N ALA A 362 29.96 27.76 38.57
CA ALA A 362 31.01 28.72 38.26
C ALA A 362 30.50 30.17 38.37
N ARG A 363 29.30 30.45 37.86
CA ARG A 363 28.65 31.77 37.97
C ARG A 363 28.41 32.17 39.43
N THR A 364 27.94 31.24 40.27
CA THR A 364 27.71 31.52 41.70
C THR A 364 29.02 31.77 42.45
N ARG A 365 30.09 31.03 42.13
CA ARG A 365 31.44 31.31 42.69
C ARG A 365 31.96 32.68 42.27
N ILE A 366 31.87 33.03 40.98
CA ILE A 366 32.31 34.34 40.47
C ILE A 366 31.50 35.48 41.14
N ALA A 367 30.19 35.29 41.33
CA ALA A 367 29.35 36.27 42.02
C ALA A 367 29.77 36.45 43.49
N ALA A 368 30.08 35.36 44.19
CA ALA A 368 30.58 35.42 45.57
C ALA A 368 31.94 36.13 45.66
N ASP A 369 32.88 35.80 44.76
CA ASP A 369 34.19 36.44 44.68
C ASP A 369 34.08 37.94 44.39
N TYR A 370 33.13 38.33 43.53
CA TYR A 370 32.86 39.74 43.22
C TYR A 370 32.38 40.53 44.45
N GLU A 371 31.47 39.98 45.25
CA GLU A 371 31.01 40.66 46.48
C GLU A 371 32.15 40.77 47.50
N ILE A 372 33.00 39.75 47.66
CA ILE A 372 34.20 39.84 48.51
C ILE A 372 35.14 40.95 48.03
N LEU A 373 35.37 41.05 46.72
CA LEU A 373 36.24 42.07 46.13
C LEU A 373 35.65 43.48 46.33
N LYS A 374 34.36 43.64 46.09
CA LYS A 374 33.61 44.88 46.30
C LYS A 374 33.71 45.36 47.75
N ASP A 375 33.54 44.47 48.73
CA ASP A 375 33.71 44.81 50.14
C ASP A 375 35.14 45.24 50.48
N ARG A 376 36.16 44.57 49.92
CA ARG A 376 37.57 44.96 50.08
C ARG A 376 37.85 46.34 49.49
N VAL A 377 37.32 46.64 48.30
CA VAL A 377 37.46 47.96 47.66
C VAL A 377 36.78 49.03 48.49
N LEU A 378 35.56 48.78 48.96
CA LEU A 378 34.83 49.71 49.84
C LEU A 378 35.56 49.95 51.17
N LYS A 379 36.12 48.89 51.77
CA LYS A 379 36.93 49.01 52.99
C LYS A 379 38.18 49.85 52.76
N LYS A 380 38.94 49.58 51.69
CA LYS A 380 40.12 50.40 51.31
C LYS A 380 39.73 51.86 51.07
N ARG A 381 38.61 52.12 50.40
CA ARG A 381 38.12 53.48 50.16
C ARG A 381 37.76 54.20 51.47
N ARG A 382 37.12 53.51 52.41
CA ARG A 382 36.82 54.04 53.76
C ARG A 382 38.10 54.31 54.56
N GLU A 383 39.09 53.43 54.47
CA GLU A 383 40.41 53.62 55.10
C GLU A 383 41.15 54.83 54.52
N GLN A 384 41.17 54.98 53.20
CA GLN A 384 41.74 56.16 52.53
C GLN A 384 41.02 57.45 52.92
N GLN A 385 39.68 57.44 53.02
CA GLN A 385 38.91 58.59 53.52
C GLN A 385 39.27 58.94 54.96
N ARG A 386 39.44 57.95 55.85
CA ARG A 386 39.89 58.18 57.23
C ARG A 386 41.31 58.74 57.29
N GLN A 387 42.23 58.23 56.48
CA GLN A 387 43.59 58.75 56.37
C GLN A 387 43.59 60.21 55.85
N ALA A 388 42.78 60.52 54.84
CA ALA A 388 42.62 61.89 54.35
C ALA A 388 42.06 62.84 55.43
N GLN A 389 41.12 62.38 56.26
CA GLN A 389 40.57 63.15 57.39
C GLN A 389 41.56 63.30 58.56
N GLN A 390 42.54 62.41 58.70
CA GLN A 390 43.61 62.53 59.71
C GLN A 390 44.76 63.45 59.27
N VAL A 391 44.93 63.66 57.96
CA VAL A 391 45.97 64.53 57.37
C VAL A 391 45.51 65.99 57.22
N THR A 392 44.33 66.36 57.74
CA THR A 392 43.98 67.77 57.96
C THR A 392 44.41 68.22 59.36
N PRO A 393 45.58 68.87 59.53
CA PRO A 393 45.81 69.66 60.72
C PRO A 393 44.89 70.87 60.67
N ALA A 394 44.33 71.21 61.83
CA ALA A 394 43.67 72.46 62.08
C ALA A 394 44.54 73.63 61.59
N ARG A 395 44.09 74.29 60.52
CA ARG A 395 44.39 75.70 60.32
C ARG A 395 43.06 76.43 60.18
N THR A 396 42.65 76.94 61.33
CA THR A 396 41.67 77.99 61.53
C THR A 396 41.95 79.17 60.62
N GLY A 397 40.90 79.76 60.07
CA GLY A 397 40.91 81.15 59.63
C GLY A 397 40.42 81.39 58.21
N SER A 398 39.14 81.76 58.14
CA SER A 398 38.67 82.91 57.38
C SER A 398 38.56 82.82 55.85
N ALA A 399 37.30 82.91 55.43
CA ALA A 399 36.78 83.53 54.22
C ALA A 399 36.88 82.76 52.89
N PHE A 400 35.87 83.08 52.06
CA PHE A 400 35.61 82.66 50.68
C PHE A 400 35.01 81.27 50.52
N ALA A 401 34.06 81.02 49.63
CA ALA A 401 33.05 81.78 48.91
C ALA A 401 32.22 80.67 48.24
N SER A 402 30.93 80.91 48.02
CA SER A 402 30.09 80.04 47.19
C SER A 402 30.75 79.78 45.83
N LEU A 403 30.77 78.51 45.41
CA LEU A 403 31.04 78.10 44.04
C LEU A 403 30.06 76.97 43.70
N ASP A 404 28.79 77.36 43.59
CA ASP A 404 28.04 76.96 42.40
C ASP A 404 28.69 77.73 41.22
N ASP A 405 28.73 77.08 40.06
CA ASP A 405 29.22 77.54 38.75
C ASP A 405 30.69 77.30 38.39
N ILE A 406 30.86 76.92 37.11
CA ILE A 406 32.08 76.70 36.30
C ILE A 406 32.54 75.22 36.39
N VAL A 407 32.31 74.36 35.38
CA VAL A 407 32.83 74.46 34.00
C VAL A 407 31.89 73.78 33.01
N SER A 408 31.44 74.57 32.05
CA SER A 408 31.04 74.13 30.72
C SER A 408 32.24 74.31 29.77
N LEU A 409 32.41 73.34 28.86
CA LEU A 409 33.06 73.42 27.55
C LEU A 409 34.60 73.55 27.44
N GLY A 410 35.19 72.66 26.64
CA GLY A 410 36.53 72.82 26.06
C GLY A 410 37.18 71.56 25.48
N ASP A 411 36.69 71.05 24.34
CA ASP A 411 37.52 70.37 23.32
C ASP A 411 38.37 71.44 22.56
N PRO A 412 39.43 71.15 21.75
CA PRO A 412 39.94 69.85 21.25
C PRO A 412 41.49 69.69 21.18
N SER A 413 41.92 68.48 20.74
CA SER A 413 43.01 68.21 19.77
C SER A 413 44.43 67.74 20.22
N VAL A 414 44.91 66.73 19.46
CA VAL A 414 46.31 66.26 19.19
C VAL A 414 46.99 65.50 20.36
N VAL A 415 47.37 64.21 20.26
CA VAL A 415 48.57 63.68 19.57
C VAL A 415 48.47 62.15 19.32
N ARG A 416 48.83 61.80 18.08
CA ARG A 416 49.35 60.55 17.47
C ARG A 416 49.72 59.32 18.33
N GLY A 417 49.42 58.17 17.71
CA GLY A 417 50.17 56.91 17.74
C GLY A 417 49.28 55.74 18.15
N GLY A 418 48.96 54.72 17.36
CA GLY A 418 49.58 54.15 16.16
C GLY A 418 49.58 52.61 16.34
N VAL A 419 49.26 51.86 15.27
CA VAL A 419 49.53 50.41 15.05
C VAL A 419 48.38 49.45 15.49
N PRO A 420 48.02 48.38 14.72
CA PRO A 420 47.03 48.45 13.65
C PRO A 420 45.89 47.41 13.79
N ARG A 421 44.92 47.53 12.88
CA ARG A 421 43.79 46.62 12.65
C ARG A 421 44.23 45.45 11.75
N PRO A 422 43.66 44.23 11.90
CA PRO A 422 43.39 43.40 10.74
C PRO A 422 41.89 43.47 10.37
N GLU A 423 41.67 43.23 9.09
CA GLU A 423 40.50 43.59 8.32
C GLU A 423 39.28 42.72 8.63
N ALA A 424 38.11 43.35 8.53
CA ALA A 424 36.83 42.69 8.46
C ALA A 424 36.69 42.06 7.07
N SER A 425 36.60 40.73 7.03
CA SER A 425 36.08 40.00 5.89
C SER A 425 34.58 39.77 6.08
N THR A 426 33.86 40.08 5.01
CA THR A 426 32.43 39.91 4.77
C THR A 426 31.94 38.49 5.07
N ALA A 427 30.89 38.36 5.89
CA ALA A 427 30.02 37.19 5.86
C ALA A 427 28.60 37.56 6.25
N SER A 428 27.72 37.44 5.26
CA SER A 428 26.29 37.65 5.28
C SER A 428 25.59 36.81 6.35
N LYS A 429 24.71 37.46 7.12
CA LYS A 429 23.71 36.77 7.96
C LYS A 429 22.69 36.04 7.08
N PRO A 430 22.34 34.78 7.36
CA PRO A 430 21.11 34.20 6.81
C PRO A 430 19.88 34.72 7.59
N PRO A 431 18.70 34.87 6.94
CA PRO A 431 17.49 35.25 7.63
C PRO A 431 16.91 34.04 8.39
N LEU A 432 16.41 34.30 9.61
CA LEU A 432 15.55 33.38 10.35
C LEU A 432 14.10 33.53 9.85
N PRO A 433 13.30 32.45 9.83
CA PRO A 433 11.91 32.54 9.41
C PRO A 433 11.02 33.13 10.51
N ASP A 434 10.19 34.10 10.10
CA ASP A 434 9.09 34.62 10.89
C ASP A 434 8.09 33.51 11.23
N ARG A 435 7.93 33.26 12.53
CA ARG A 435 6.73 32.63 13.10
C ARG A 435 6.03 33.67 13.97
N CYS A 436 4.96 34.25 13.43
CA CYS A 436 3.82 34.80 14.16
C CYS A 436 2.59 34.41 13.33
N ARG A 437 1.70 33.51 13.78
CA ARG A 437 0.68 33.70 14.83
C ARG A 437 -0.54 34.42 14.24
N GLU A 438 -1.39 33.65 13.55
CA GLU A 438 -2.81 33.94 13.40
C GLU A 438 -3.58 32.79 14.05
N ARG A 439 -4.17 33.11 15.20
CA ARG A 439 -5.28 32.43 15.84
C ARG A 439 -6.40 33.45 15.79
N GLU A 440 -7.54 33.06 15.25
CA GLU A 440 -8.91 33.56 15.44
C GLU A 440 -9.70 32.94 14.26
N GLU A 441 -10.91 32.42 14.33
CA GLU A 441 -11.91 32.16 15.36
C GLU A 441 -13.02 31.50 14.55
N GLU A 442 -13.39 30.22 14.78
CA GLU A 442 -14.67 29.68 14.28
C GLU A 442 -15.02 28.35 14.97
N GLU A 443 -15.40 28.42 16.26
CA GLU A 443 -16.24 27.39 16.88
C GLU A 443 -17.19 28.05 17.88
N VAL A 444 -18.40 28.42 17.44
CA VAL A 444 -19.57 28.53 18.33
C VAL A 444 -20.82 28.06 17.58
N SER A 445 -21.56 27.17 18.24
CA SER A 445 -22.89 26.61 17.89
C SER A 445 -22.81 25.31 17.07
N SER A 446 -23.30 24.12 17.50
CA SER A 446 -24.52 23.87 18.27
C SER A 446 -24.60 22.42 18.77
N SER A 447 -25.37 22.24 19.86
CA SER A 447 -26.25 21.08 20.11
C SER A 447 -25.72 19.82 20.81
N ARG A 448 -25.78 19.89 22.14
CA ARG A 448 -26.80 19.19 22.94
C ARG A 448 -26.94 17.68 22.70
N ARG A 449 -26.23 16.87 23.50
CA ARG A 449 -26.71 15.55 23.94
C ARG A 449 -26.88 15.52 25.44
N GLN A 450 -28.14 15.52 25.83
CA GLN A 450 -28.64 15.24 27.17
C GLN A 450 -28.25 13.80 27.56
N ARG A 451 -27.76 13.64 28.79
CA ARG A 451 -27.78 12.37 29.51
C ARG A 451 -29.20 12.18 30.05
N PRO A 452 -29.85 11.03 29.91
CA PRO A 452 -30.95 10.68 30.78
C PRO A 452 -30.38 10.21 32.13
N THR A 453 -30.89 10.84 33.17
CA THR A 453 -30.89 10.37 34.55
C THR A 453 -31.86 9.21 34.67
N GLU A 454 -31.39 8.05 35.11
CA GLU A 454 -32.23 7.05 35.76
C GLU A 454 -31.70 6.85 37.17
N GLY A 455 -32.40 7.45 38.12
CA GLY A 455 -32.55 6.90 39.44
C GLY A 455 -34.03 6.69 39.65
N GLU A 456 -34.46 5.47 39.94
CA GLU A 456 -35.18 5.21 41.18
C GLU A 456 -35.35 3.70 41.40
N GLN A 457 -35.00 3.32 42.61
CA GLN A 457 -35.33 2.07 43.26
C GLN A 457 -36.85 1.93 43.36
N ARG A 458 -37.37 0.71 43.24
CA ARG A 458 -38.15 0.04 44.30
C ARG A 458 -38.54 -1.37 43.88
N ASP A 459 -38.30 -2.28 44.82
CA ASP A 459 -38.95 -3.58 44.94
C ASP A 459 -40.46 -3.39 45.15
N GLU A 460 -41.28 -4.14 44.39
CA GLU A 460 -42.41 -4.97 44.82
C GLU A 460 -43.05 -5.68 43.62
#